data_AF-A0A359HB16-F1
#
_entry.id   AF-A0A359HB16-F1
#
_cell.length_a   1.000
_cell.length_b   1.000
_cell.length_c   1.000
_cell.angle_alpha   90.00
_cell.angle_beta   90.00
_cell.angle_gamma   90.00
#
_symmetry.space_group_name_H-M   'P 1'
#
loop_
_entity.id
_entity.type
_entity.pdbx_description
1 polymer ?
#
loop_
_entity_poly.entity_id
_entity_poly.type
_entity_poly.pdbx_seq_one_letter_code
_entity_poly.pdbx_strand_id
1 'polypeptide(L)'
;MQNLFDYLEWRGDLSFTRDSFNEVDNLIFSVLAYLKFDGIVPEETGADPLPLSEAARQFKEKKYRPYKDPFFKLTPALLSRAAQSERYRNVNLSGYVNQYDYENSKQFSAVVFSIYNGLHFIAFRGTDYSIIGWKEDFLMNFMDQAPSQNQAVIYMKGIIDNLPGNFYLGGHSKGGNLAVYAATQADEKTKDP
;
A
#
# COMPACT_ATOMS: atom_id res chain seq x y z
N MET A 1 -0.10 -24.62 8.78
CA MET A 1 -0.23 -23.19 9.15
C MET A 1 -0.91 -22.51 7.99
N GLN A 2 -2.03 -21.83 8.23
CA GLN A 2 -2.74 -21.09 7.17
C GLN A 2 -1.96 -19.82 6.84
N ASN A 3 -1.96 -19.42 5.56
CA ASN A 3 -1.26 -18.24 5.04
C ASN A 3 -2.19 -17.40 4.14
N LEU A 4 -1.67 -16.29 3.59
CA LEU A 4 -2.47 -15.38 2.76
C LEU A 4 -3.08 -16.03 1.51
N PHE A 5 -2.42 -17.05 0.92
CA PHE A 5 -2.98 -17.78 -0.21
C PHE A 5 -4.18 -18.64 0.20
N ASP A 6 -4.14 -19.26 1.38
CA ASP A 6 -5.26 -20.04 1.91
C ASP A 6 -6.48 -19.12 2.18
N TYR A 7 -6.22 -17.90 2.67
CA TYR A 7 -7.27 -16.89 2.83
C TYR A 7 -7.88 -16.48 1.48
N LEU A 8 -7.05 -16.22 0.46
CA LEU A 8 -7.55 -15.90 -0.88
C LEU A 8 -8.39 -17.04 -1.49
N GLU A 9 -8.03 -18.30 -1.21
CA GLU A 9 -8.78 -19.47 -1.66
C GLU A 9 -10.13 -19.60 -0.94
N TRP A 10 -10.19 -19.27 0.35
CA TRP A 10 -11.39 -19.44 1.16
C TRP A 10 -12.34 -18.23 1.20
N ARG A 11 -11.82 -17.01 1.06
CA ARG A 11 -12.58 -15.76 1.19
C ARG A 11 -12.49 -14.84 -0.03
N GLY A 12 -11.68 -15.19 -1.01
CA GLY A 12 -11.56 -14.43 -2.25
C GLY A 12 -12.83 -14.45 -3.12
N ASP A 13 -13.76 -15.36 -2.87
CA ASP A 13 -15.07 -15.47 -3.52
C ASP A 13 -16.09 -14.45 -2.99
N LEU A 14 -15.84 -13.79 -1.85
CA LEU A 14 -16.76 -12.82 -1.26
C LEU A 14 -16.35 -11.38 -1.57
N SER A 15 -17.26 -10.64 -2.21
CA SER A 15 -17.10 -9.19 -2.38
C SER A 15 -17.05 -8.45 -1.05
N PHE A 16 -16.44 -7.26 -1.05
CA PHE A 16 -16.40 -6.38 0.13
C PHE A 16 -17.77 -5.88 0.60
N THR A 17 -18.78 -5.94 -0.26
CA THR A 17 -20.18 -5.62 0.10
C THR A 17 -20.88 -6.76 0.83
N ARG A 18 -20.46 -8.02 0.62
CA ARG A 18 -21.00 -9.19 1.32
C ARG A 18 -20.27 -9.45 2.63
N ASP A 19 -18.97 -9.20 2.65
CA ASP A 19 -18.11 -9.38 3.80
C ASP A 19 -17.16 -8.19 3.89
N SER A 20 -17.38 -7.31 4.87
CA SER A 20 -16.69 -6.04 5.00
C SER A 20 -15.17 -6.21 5.12
N PHE A 21 -14.46 -5.10 4.88
CA PHE A 21 -13.00 -5.03 5.04
C PHE A 21 -12.57 -5.49 6.44
N ASN A 22 -11.48 -6.26 6.52
CA ASN A 22 -10.94 -6.81 7.75
C ASN A 22 -9.40 -6.75 7.84
N GLU A 23 -8.84 -7.27 8.93
CA GLU A 23 -7.41 -7.26 9.21
C GLU A 23 -6.55 -8.06 8.22
N VAL A 24 -7.10 -9.09 7.58
CA VAL A 24 -6.39 -9.88 6.57
C VAL A 24 -6.32 -9.11 5.25
N ASP A 25 -7.37 -8.37 4.90
CA ASP A 25 -7.36 -7.46 3.76
C ASP A 25 -6.30 -6.35 3.93
N ASN A 26 -6.23 -5.76 5.14
CA ASN A 26 -5.18 -4.81 5.52
C ASN A 26 -3.79 -5.40 5.26
N LEU A 27 -3.55 -6.63 5.73
CA LEU A 27 -2.26 -7.30 5.53
C LEU A 27 -1.98 -7.55 4.04
N ILE A 28 -2.96 -7.99 3.26
CA ILE A 28 -2.79 -8.20 1.81
C ILE A 28 -2.40 -6.88 1.12
N PHE A 29 -3.11 -5.79 1.35
CA PHE A 29 -2.77 -4.50 0.75
C PHE A 29 -1.40 -3.98 1.21
N SER A 30 -1.08 -4.15 2.49
CA SER A 30 0.23 -3.80 3.06
C SER A 30 1.37 -4.58 2.41
N VAL A 31 1.18 -5.86 2.11
CA VAL A 31 2.16 -6.71 1.42
C VAL A 31 2.27 -6.34 -0.06
N LEU A 32 1.15 -6.05 -0.73
CA LEU A 32 1.14 -5.61 -2.13
C LEU A 32 1.84 -4.25 -2.34
N ALA A 33 1.86 -3.38 -1.33
CA ALA A 33 2.58 -2.09 -1.38
C ALA A 33 4.10 -2.23 -1.56
N TYR A 34 4.68 -3.42 -1.38
CA TYR A 34 6.08 -3.67 -1.71
C TYR A 34 6.37 -3.80 -3.20
N LEU A 35 5.33 -3.94 -4.03
CA LEU A 35 5.49 -4.05 -5.47
C LEU A 35 5.79 -2.69 -6.10
N LYS A 36 6.74 -2.71 -7.04
CA LYS A 36 7.11 -1.55 -7.85
C LYS A 36 6.13 -1.35 -8.99
N PHE A 37 5.12 -0.50 -8.80
CA PHE A 37 4.09 -0.19 -9.80
C PHE A 37 4.48 0.95 -10.76
N ASP A 38 5.76 1.30 -10.84
CA ASP A 38 6.28 2.41 -11.66
C ASP A 38 5.82 2.27 -13.12
N GLY A 39 5.11 3.28 -13.63
CA GLY A 39 4.52 3.30 -14.97
C GLY A 39 3.44 2.24 -15.21
N ILE A 40 2.77 1.77 -14.16
CA ILE A 40 1.56 0.92 -14.22
C ILE A 40 0.43 1.67 -13.53
N VAL A 41 0.63 2.02 -12.26
CA VAL A 41 -0.37 2.74 -11.46
C VAL A 41 -0.15 4.25 -11.61
N PRO A 42 -1.19 5.05 -11.86
CA PRO A 42 -1.09 6.51 -11.94
C PRO A 42 -0.57 7.13 -10.64
N GLU A 43 0.17 8.23 -10.75
CA GLU A 43 0.65 9.01 -9.59
C GLU A 43 -0.45 9.88 -8.98
N GLU A 44 -1.45 10.27 -9.78
CA GLU A 44 -2.59 11.07 -9.35
C GLU A 44 -3.75 10.17 -8.86
N THR A 45 -4.66 10.75 -8.08
CA THR A 45 -5.92 10.11 -7.70
C THR A 45 -7.08 10.71 -8.49
N GLY A 46 -8.16 9.96 -8.68
CA GLY A 46 -9.37 10.44 -9.35
C GLY A 46 -9.34 10.42 -10.89
N ALA A 47 -8.17 10.27 -11.52
CA ALA A 47 -8.05 10.03 -12.95
C ALA A 47 -8.04 8.52 -13.22
N ASP A 48 -9.01 8.06 -14.01
CA ASP A 48 -9.23 6.69 -14.53
C ASP A 48 -9.03 5.51 -13.56
N PRO A 49 -10.08 4.73 -13.26
CA PRO A 49 -9.93 3.56 -12.40
C PRO A 49 -9.01 2.52 -13.05
N LEU A 50 -7.96 2.10 -12.33
CA LEU A 50 -7.11 0.98 -12.70
C LEU A 50 -7.39 -0.24 -11.80
N PRO A 51 -8.21 -1.21 -12.23
CA PRO A 51 -8.50 -2.40 -11.43
C PRO A 51 -7.25 -3.22 -11.12
N LEU A 52 -7.21 -3.85 -9.94
CA LEU A 52 -6.11 -4.73 -9.53
C LEU A 52 -5.86 -5.84 -10.55
N SER A 53 -6.90 -6.36 -11.20
CA SER A 53 -6.73 -7.35 -12.27
C SER A 53 -5.93 -6.84 -13.46
N GLU A 54 -6.13 -5.58 -13.83
CA GLU A 54 -5.43 -4.93 -14.93
C GLU A 54 -4.00 -4.52 -14.52
N ALA A 55 -3.84 -3.97 -13.32
CA ALA A 55 -2.51 -3.70 -12.74
C ALA A 55 -1.66 -4.99 -12.69
N ALA A 56 -2.25 -6.13 -12.32
CA ALA A 56 -1.57 -7.42 -12.30
C ALA A 56 -1.17 -7.92 -13.69
N ARG A 57 -2.02 -7.71 -14.71
CA ARG A 57 -1.71 -8.03 -16.11
C ARG A 57 -0.50 -7.23 -16.58
N GLN A 58 -0.53 -5.91 -16.42
CA GLN A 58 0.57 -5.02 -16.82
C GLN A 58 1.86 -5.32 -16.03
N PHE A 59 1.74 -5.61 -14.73
CA PHE A 59 2.88 -5.99 -13.88
C PHE A 59 3.60 -7.24 -14.42
N LYS A 60 2.83 -8.25 -14.84
CA LYS A 60 3.37 -9.48 -15.44
C LYS A 60 4.07 -9.20 -16.78
N GLU A 61 3.51 -8.30 -17.60
CA GLU A 61 4.05 -7.95 -18.93
C GLU A 61 5.40 -7.23 -18.86
N LYS A 62 5.61 -6.39 -17.84
CA LYS A 62 6.90 -5.70 -17.62
C LYS A 62 8.06 -6.65 -17.28
N LYS A 63 7.83 -7.95 -17.08
CA LYS A 63 8.85 -8.97 -16.77
C LYS A 63 9.82 -8.51 -15.67
N TYR A 64 9.27 -7.97 -14.57
CA TYR A 64 10.09 -7.54 -13.45
C TYR A 64 11.03 -8.67 -12.99
N ARG A 65 12.26 -8.28 -12.62
CA ARG A 65 13.20 -9.23 -12.01
C ARG A 65 12.54 -9.82 -10.75
N PRO A 66 12.71 -11.12 -10.49
CA PRO A 66 12.19 -11.72 -9.27
C PRO A 66 12.67 -10.93 -8.05
N TYR A 67 11.76 -10.65 -7.12
CA TYR A 67 12.13 -10.09 -5.83
C TYR A 67 13.10 -11.06 -5.18
N LYS A 68 14.32 -10.58 -4.91
CA LYS A 68 15.35 -11.37 -4.23
C LYS A 68 15.02 -11.56 -2.75
N ASP A 69 14.06 -10.77 -2.23
CA ASP A 69 13.65 -10.83 -0.85
C ASP A 69 12.91 -12.12 -0.54
N PRO A 70 13.42 -13.00 0.35
CA PRO A 70 12.65 -14.17 0.78
C PRO A 70 11.26 -13.80 1.33
N PHE A 71 11.11 -12.65 2.01
CA PHE A 71 9.84 -12.18 2.55
C PHE A 71 8.85 -11.74 1.47
N PHE A 72 9.31 -11.08 0.40
CA PHE A 72 8.45 -10.54 -0.66
C PHE A 72 8.51 -11.31 -1.98
N LYS A 73 9.24 -12.44 -2.02
CA LYS A 73 9.39 -13.29 -3.20
C LYS A 73 8.05 -13.77 -3.75
N LEU A 74 7.08 -14.02 -2.86
CA LEU A 74 5.75 -14.49 -3.21
C LEU A 74 4.77 -13.36 -3.51
N THR A 75 5.13 -12.09 -3.31
CA THR A 75 4.21 -10.95 -3.51
C THR A 75 3.68 -10.85 -4.94
N PRO A 76 4.45 -11.09 -6.02
CA PRO A 76 3.89 -11.14 -7.38
C PRO A 76 2.86 -12.27 -7.59
N ALA A 77 3.06 -13.41 -6.93
CA ALA A 77 2.10 -14.52 -6.97
C ALA A 77 0.84 -14.17 -6.16
N LEU A 78 1.00 -13.50 -5.01
CA LEU A 78 -0.11 -12.98 -4.21
C LEU A 78 -0.94 -11.97 -5.02
N LEU A 79 -0.29 -11.02 -5.71
CA LEU A 79 -0.96 -10.08 -6.62
C LEU A 79 -1.78 -10.84 -7.67
N SER A 80 -1.17 -11.82 -8.33
CA SER A 80 -1.83 -12.60 -9.38
C SER A 80 -3.05 -13.35 -8.86
N ARG A 81 -3.01 -13.89 -7.64
CA ARG A 81 -4.14 -14.59 -7.02
C ARG A 81 -5.24 -13.63 -6.55
N ALA A 82 -4.87 -12.52 -5.90
CA ALA A 82 -5.82 -11.49 -5.50
C ALA A 82 -6.56 -10.92 -6.73
N ALA A 83 -5.83 -10.63 -7.81
CA ALA A 83 -6.36 -10.16 -9.08
C ALA A 83 -7.37 -11.12 -9.76
N GLN A 84 -7.36 -12.40 -9.42
CA GLN A 84 -8.28 -13.42 -9.95
C GLN A 84 -9.52 -13.61 -9.07
N SER A 85 -9.48 -13.13 -7.84
CA SER A 85 -10.58 -13.29 -6.86
C SER A 85 -11.72 -12.30 -7.11
N GLU A 86 -12.94 -12.65 -6.72
CA GLU A 86 -14.08 -11.72 -6.72
C GLU A 86 -13.82 -10.53 -5.80
N ARG A 87 -13.26 -10.81 -4.61
CA ARG A 87 -13.00 -9.82 -3.56
C ARG A 87 -12.13 -8.66 -4.05
N TYR A 88 -10.98 -8.94 -4.67
CA TYR A 88 -9.97 -7.90 -4.94
C TYR A 88 -9.86 -7.44 -6.39
N ARG A 89 -10.35 -8.22 -7.37
CA ARG A 89 -10.07 -7.94 -8.79
C ARG A 89 -10.46 -6.53 -9.27
N ASN A 90 -11.52 -5.97 -8.68
CA ASN A 90 -12.09 -4.67 -9.04
C ASN A 90 -11.62 -3.52 -8.12
N VAL A 91 -10.73 -3.79 -7.17
CA VAL A 91 -10.12 -2.73 -6.34
C VAL A 91 -9.26 -1.85 -7.24
N ASN A 92 -9.49 -0.55 -7.24
CA ASN A 92 -8.79 0.38 -8.14
C ASN A 92 -7.54 0.95 -7.48
N LEU A 93 -6.43 0.95 -8.22
CA LEU A 93 -5.15 1.48 -7.76
C LEU A 93 -4.93 2.88 -8.33
N SER A 94 -4.40 3.77 -7.50
CA SER A 94 -4.05 5.15 -7.89
C SER A 94 -3.03 5.72 -6.90
N GLY A 95 -2.57 6.95 -7.13
CA GLY A 95 -1.71 7.65 -6.18
C GLY A 95 -0.34 7.01 -5.98
N TYR A 96 0.17 6.20 -6.90
CA TYR A 96 1.42 5.47 -6.65
C TYR A 96 2.63 6.41 -6.63
N VAL A 97 3.43 6.31 -5.58
CA VAL A 97 4.69 7.05 -5.45
C VAL A 97 5.80 6.13 -4.99
N ASN A 98 7.03 6.38 -5.48
CA ASN A 98 8.21 5.62 -5.12
C ASN A 98 9.44 6.55 -5.18
N GLN A 99 9.84 7.05 -4.01
CA GLN A 99 10.83 8.11 -3.84
C GLN A 99 12.05 7.60 -3.06
N TYR A 100 13.23 7.91 -3.57
CA TYR A 100 14.51 7.71 -2.89
C TYR A 100 15.28 9.03 -2.92
N ASP A 101 15.67 9.53 -1.74
CA ASP A 101 16.45 10.76 -1.59
C ASP A 101 17.65 10.48 -0.68
N TYR A 102 18.79 10.24 -1.31
CA TYR A 102 20.06 9.83 -0.67
C TYR A 102 20.64 10.88 0.27
N GLU A 103 20.47 12.17 -0.06
CA GLU A 103 20.99 13.27 0.76
C GLU A 103 20.25 13.31 2.11
N ASN A 104 18.92 13.23 2.07
CA ASN A 104 18.10 13.25 3.28
C ASN A 104 17.85 11.86 3.88
N SER A 105 18.49 10.83 3.34
CA SER A 105 18.32 9.44 3.80
C SER A 105 16.86 9.00 3.86
N LYS A 106 16.06 9.35 2.85
CA LYS A 106 14.62 9.09 2.80
C LYS A 106 14.30 7.98 1.79
N GLN A 107 13.60 6.95 2.24
CA GLN A 107 12.95 5.96 1.39
C GLN A 107 11.44 5.98 1.62
N PHE A 108 10.66 6.38 0.63
CA PHE A 108 9.20 6.51 0.76
C PHE A 108 8.48 5.92 -0.44
N SER A 109 7.46 5.11 -0.22
CA SER A 109 6.58 4.62 -1.29
C SER A 109 5.20 4.33 -0.73
N ALA A 110 4.18 4.66 -1.51
CA ALA A 110 2.79 4.47 -1.13
C ALA A 110 1.91 4.21 -2.37
N VAL A 111 0.74 3.62 -2.14
CA VAL A 111 -0.29 3.39 -3.15
C VAL A 111 -1.66 3.42 -2.49
N VAL A 112 -2.66 3.91 -3.22
CA VAL A 112 -4.06 3.93 -2.77
C VAL A 112 -4.82 2.78 -3.42
N PHE A 113 -5.50 1.97 -2.60
CA PHE A 113 -6.46 0.96 -3.03
C PHE A 113 -7.88 1.47 -2.76
N SER A 114 -8.64 1.76 -3.81
CA SER A 114 -10.05 2.15 -3.72
C SER A 114 -10.93 0.91 -3.81
N ILE A 115 -11.59 0.57 -2.70
CA ILE A 115 -12.16 -0.75 -2.46
C ILE A 115 -13.62 -0.81 -2.93
N TYR A 116 -14.54 -0.16 -2.21
CA TYR A 116 -15.97 -0.11 -2.52
C TYR A 116 -16.62 1.07 -1.79
N ASN A 117 -17.70 1.63 -2.33
CA ASN A 117 -18.53 2.67 -1.68
C ASN A 117 -17.73 3.84 -1.05
N GLY A 118 -16.68 4.32 -1.74
CA GLY A 118 -15.82 5.40 -1.22
C GLY A 118 -14.93 4.99 -0.06
N LEU A 119 -14.73 3.70 0.20
CA LEU A 119 -13.72 3.21 1.12
C LEU A 119 -12.39 3.04 0.40
N HIS A 120 -11.35 3.66 0.94
CA HIS A 120 -10.00 3.65 0.42
C HIS A 120 -9.03 3.11 1.47
N PHE A 121 -7.96 2.48 1.01
CA PHE A 121 -6.85 2.05 1.84
C PHE A 121 -5.55 2.64 1.30
N ILE A 122 -4.91 3.49 2.12
CA ILE A 122 -3.61 4.07 1.84
C ILE A 122 -2.54 3.13 2.39
N ALA A 123 -1.82 2.46 1.49
CA ALA A 123 -0.79 1.50 1.85
C ALA A 123 0.60 2.13 1.74
N PHE A 124 1.33 2.19 2.84
CA PHE A 124 2.73 2.61 2.88
C PHE A 124 3.66 1.40 2.81
N ARG A 125 4.64 1.44 1.91
CA ARG A 125 5.68 0.42 1.85
C ARG A 125 6.63 0.55 3.04
N GLY A 126 6.99 -0.59 3.63
CA GLY A 126 8.08 -0.63 4.60
C GLY A 126 9.47 -0.52 3.96
N THR A 127 10.46 -0.96 4.72
CA THR A 127 11.86 -0.92 4.32
C THR A 127 12.14 -1.94 3.23
N ASP A 128 12.79 -1.50 2.14
CA ASP A 128 13.33 -2.40 1.13
C ASP A 128 14.82 -2.71 1.40
N TYR A 129 15.51 -3.36 0.48
CA TYR A 129 16.93 -3.68 0.66
C TYR A 129 17.90 -2.53 0.46
N SER A 130 17.40 -1.31 0.24
CA SER A 130 18.28 -0.19 0.04
C SER A 130 18.98 0.18 1.36
N ILE A 131 20.29 0.42 1.29
CA ILE A 131 21.07 0.86 2.46
C ILE A 131 20.47 2.14 3.06
N ILE A 132 19.86 2.98 2.21
CA ILE A 132 19.18 4.18 2.64
C ILE A 132 17.93 3.90 3.48
N GLY A 133 17.12 2.90 3.11
CA GLY A 133 15.96 2.50 3.91
C GLY A 133 16.39 2.03 5.30
N TRP A 134 17.40 1.18 5.37
CA TRP A 134 17.98 0.74 6.63
C TRP A 134 18.60 1.88 7.45
N LYS A 135 19.31 2.82 6.79
CA LYS A 135 19.86 4.01 7.45
C LYS A 135 18.76 4.84 8.10
N GLU A 136 17.65 5.04 7.39
CA GLU A 136 16.49 5.76 7.94
C GLU A 136 15.88 5.05 9.14
N ASP A 137 15.72 3.73 9.09
CA ASP A 137 15.19 2.94 10.21
C ASP A 137 16.02 3.11 11.49
N PHE A 138 17.35 3.20 11.37
CA PHE A 138 18.20 3.52 12.52
C PHE A 138 17.95 4.94 13.01
N LEU A 139 17.85 5.93 12.10
CA LEU A 139 17.58 7.32 12.43
C LEU A 139 16.21 7.53 13.10
N MET A 140 15.21 6.70 12.80
CA MET A 140 13.89 6.73 13.46
C MET A 140 13.96 6.55 14.99
N ASN A 141 15.05 5.97 15.52
CA ASN A 141 15.26 5.82 16.97
C ASN A 141 15.86 7.06 17.63
N PHE A 142 16.41 8.00 16.84
CA PHE A 142 17.15 9.17 17.34
C PHE A 142 16.51 10.50 16.96
N MET A 143 15.64 10.51 15.95
CA MET A 143 14.96 11.71 15.47
C MET A 143 13.55 11.78 16.04
N ASP A 144 13.12 12.98 16.42
CA ASP A 144 11.73 13.23 16.82
C ASP A 144 10.75 12.86 15.70
N GLN A 145 11.15 13.11 14.45
CA GLN A 145 10.37 12.81 13.25
C GLN A 145 11.29 12.39 12.11
N ALA A 146 11.04 11.21 11.53
CA ALA A 146 11.80 10.74 10.39
C ALA A 146 11.31 11.39 9.07
N PRO A 147 12.19 11.58 8.06
CA PRO A 147 11.81 12.16 6.78
C PRO A 147 10.60 11.46 6.11
N SER A 148 10.54 10.13 6.17
CA SER A 148 9.43 9.34 5.62
C SER A 148 8.12 9.49 6.42
N GLN A 149 8.18 9.75 7.73
CA GLN A 149 6.98 10.06 8.53
C GLN A 149 6.35 11.38 8.10
N ASN A 150 7.17 12.43 7.93
CA ASN A 150 6.69 13.70 7.41
C ASN A 150 6.16 13.58 5.99
N GLN A 151 6.84 12.81 5.13
CA GLN A 151 6.37 12.52 3.78
C GLN A 151 5.03 11.74 3.78
N ALA A 152 4.82 10.83 4.74
CA ALA A 152 3.57 10.08 4.88
C ALA A 152 2.38 11.00 5.21
N VAL A 153 2.59 11.99 6.09
CA VAL A 153 1.57 13.01 6.43
C VAL A 153 1.21 13.83 5.20
N ILE A 154 2.23 14.36 4.49
CA ILE A 154 2.03 15.18 3.29
C ILE A 154 1.27 14.40 2.23
N TYR A 155 1.69 13.16 1.97
CA TYR A 155 1.06 12.29 1.00
C TYR A 155 -0.40 12.01 1.38
N MET A 156 -0.65 11.57 2.62
CA MET A 156 -2.00 11.27 3.10
C MET A 156 -2.94 12.46 2.99
N LYS A 157 -2.52 13.66 3.42
CA LYS A 157 -3.34 14.87 3.28
C LYS A 157 -3.66 15.17 1.82
N GLY A 158 -2.65 15.09 0.94
CA GLY A 158 -2.85 15.26 -0.50
C GLY A 158 -3.83 14.25 -1.10
N ILE A 159 -3.86 13.01 -0.63
CA ILE A 159 -4.87 12.01 -1.06
C ILE A 159 -6.26 12.40 -0.55
N ILE A 160 -6.41 12.65 0.75
CA ILE A 160 -7.72 12.91 1.39
C ILE A 160 -8.36 14.18 0.83
N ASP A 161 -7.57 15.22 0.52
CA ASP A 161 -8.08 16.47 -0.03
C ASP A 161 -8.63 16.32 -1.47
N ASN A 162 -8.16 15.31 -2.22
CA ASN A 162 -8.50 15.13 -3.64
C ASN A 162 -9.40 13.91 -3.90
N LEU A 163 -9.57 13.02 -2.92
CA LEU A 163 -10.34 11.80 -3.05
C LEU A 163 -11.42 11.75 -1.96
N PRO A 164 -12.72 11.91 -2.30
CA PRO A 164 -13.77 11.89 -1.30
C PRO A 164 -14.04 10.46 -0.83
N GLY A 165 -14.08 10.24 0.49
CA GLY A 165 -14.39 8.93 1.06
C GLY A 165 -13.90 8.71 2.48
N ASN A 166 -13.93 7.46 2.91
CA ASN A 166 -13.37 6.97 4.17
C ASN A 166 -12.03 6.30 3.92
N PHE A 167 -11.10 6.44 4.85
CA PHE A 167 -9.71 6.02 4.66
C PHE A 167 -9.24 5.12 5.79
N TYR A 168 -8.73 3.95 5.43
CA TYR A 168 -7.81 3.19 6.27
C TYR A 168 -6.38 3.50 5.85
N LEU A 169 -5.49 3.58 6.84
CA LEU A 169 -4.05 3.69 6.60
C LEU A 169 -3.41 2.40 7.11
N GLY A 170 -2.46 1.86 6.35
CA GLY A 170 -1.72 0.70 6.80
C GLY A 170 -0.41 0.48 6.05
N GLY A 171 0.28 -0.57 6.45
CA GLY A 171 1.58 -0.94 5.95
C GLY A 171 2.23 -1.96 6.88
N HIS A 172 3.29 -2.60 6.39
CA HIS A 172 4.06 -3.57 7.18
C HIS A 172 5.43 -2.99 7.57
N SER A 173 5.95 -3.40 8.73
CA SER A 173 7.22 -2.93 9.30
C SER A 173 7.24 -1.39 9.39
N LYS A 174 8.26 -0.71 8.85
CA LYS A 174 8.29 0.76 8.74
C LYS A 174 7.00 1.34 8.16
N GLY A 175 6.38 0.70 7.17
CA GLY A 175 5.13 1.17 6.56
C GLY A 175 3.97 1.25 7.57
N GLY A 176 3.94 0.33 8.54
CA GLY A 176 2.97 0.38 9.64
C GLY A 176 3.22 1.55 10.58
N ASN A 177 4.49 1.86 10.87
CA ASN A 177 4.85 3.06 11.62
C ASN A 177 4.43 4.34 10.88
N LEU A 178 4.68 4.42 9.57
CA LEU A 178 4.25 5.56 8.74
C LEU A 178 2.73 5.75 8.78
N ALA A 179 1.97 4.65 8.68
CA ALA A 179 0.51 4.69 8.76
C ALA A 179 0.01 5.25 10.09
N VAL A 180 0.52 4.73 11.22
CA VAL A 180 0.14 5.20 12.56
C VAL A 180 0.54 6.66 12.74
N TYR A 181 1.77 7.03 12.38
CA TYR A 181 2.23 8.40 12.50
C TYR A 181 1.35 9.36 11.69
N ALA A 182 1.10 9.06 10.42
CA ALA A 182 0.23 9.87 9.58
C ALA A 182 -1.18 10.02 10.17
N ALA A 183 -1.77 8.92 10.66
CA ALA A 183 -3.09 8.95 11.29
C ALA A 183 -3.13 9.87 12.53
N THR A 184 -2.07 9.90 13.35
CA THR A 184 -2.02 10.81 14.50
C THR A 184 -1.95 12.30 14.11
N GLN A 185 -1.53 12.60 12.88
CA GLN A 185 -1.45 13.96 12.32
C GLN A 185 -2.67 14.35 11.47
N ALA A 186 -3.63 13.44 11.30
CA ALA A 186 -4.91 13.76 10.69
C ALA A 186 -5.72 14.71 11.59
N ASP A 187 -6.56 15.55 10.98
CA ASP A 187 -7.43 16.45 11.71
C ASP A 187 -8.39 15.67 12.62
N GLU A 188 -8.79 16.23 13.76
CA GLU A 188 -9.67 15.55 14.72
C GLU A 188 -11.00 15.07 14.09
N LYS A 189 -11.49 15.77 13.06
CA LYS A 189 -12.72 15.40 12.35
C LYS A 189 -12.55 14.18 11.42
N THR A 190 -11.31 13.84 11.08
CA THR A 190 -10.94 12.75 10.17
C THR A 190 -10.52 11.49 10.94
N LYS A 191 -10.31 11.60 12.25
CA LYS A 191 -10.03 10.47 13.15
C LYS A 191 -11.36 9.85 13.58
N ASP A 192 -11.51 8.55 13.35
CA ASP A 192 -12.59 7.78 13.99
C ASP A 192 -12.31 7.74 15.51
N PRO A 193 -13.30 7.97 16.39
CA PRO A 193 -13.13 7.83 17.84
C PRO A 193 -12.71 6.42 18.30
#